data_AF-K1YFR7-F1
#
_entry.id   AF-K1YFR7-F1
#
_cell.length_a   1.000
_cell.length_b   1.000
_cell.length_c   1.000
_cell.angle_alpha   90.00
_cell.angle_beta   90.00
_cell.angle_gamma   90.00
#
_symmetry.space_group_name_H-M   'P 1'
#
loop_
_entity.id
_entity.type
_entity.pdbx_description
1 polymer ?
#
loop_
_entity_poly.entity_id
_entity_poly.type
_entity_poly.pdbx_seq_one_letter_code
_entity_poly.pdbx_strand_id
1 'polypeptide(L)'
;RLLTDQGSFLPVIPVLAAMSIGYTLGEGLGRLGCISFGCCYGKPVQSCHPLLQRLFARRNFIFHGSTKKVAYEGRLSGEQLIPIQAITCVLYTCGALVGSFLFLEGCFTESLLLTIGITQIWRILSEMLRADFRGFGKISAYQKMSVASLLYMSLVTMLVPAPNYIDPDVMNGIGVLREKNITASGVPRPAGNR
;
A
#
# COMPACT_ATOMS: atom_id res chain seq x y z
N ARG A 1 15.18 8.99 26.38
CA ARG A 1 14.74 10.40 26.31
C ARG A 1 14.95 10.92 24.89
N LEU A 2 14.11 10.46 23.95
CA LEU A 2 14.10 10.89 22.56
C LEU A 2 12.63 11.19 22.24
N LEU A 3 12.37 12.40 21.76
CA LEU A 3 11.10 12.93 21.20
C LEU A 3 10.00 13.45 22.15
N THR A 4 10.15 13.42 23.48
CA THR A 4 9.06 13.87 24.39
C THR A 4 9.25 15.28 24.98
N ASP A 5 10.36 15.97 24.71
CA ASP A 5 10.77 17.16 25.49
C ASP A 5 10.40 18.51 24.87
N GLN A 6 9.67 18.51 23.75
CA GLN A 6 9.15 19.72 23.11
C GLN A 6 7.70 19.42 22.76
N GLY A 7 6.73 20.00 23.47
CA GLY A 7 5.27 19.71 23.46
C GLY A 7 4.56 19.71 22.10
N SER A 8 5.02 18.85 21.20
CA SER A 8 4.60 18.70 19.81
C SER A 8 3.73 17.46 19.77
N PHE A 9 2.45 17.62 20.08
CA PHE A 9 1.48 16.54 19.92
C PHE A 9 1.26 16.32 18.42
N LEU A 10 1.76 15.20 17.89
CA LEU A 10 1.45 14.80 16.53
C LEU A 10 -0.01 14.30 16.49
N PRO A 11 -0.81 14.80 15.55
CA PRO A 11 -2.20 14.39 15.42
C PRO A 11 -2.24 12.94 14.91
N VAL A 12 -2.76 12.03 15.74
CA VAL A 12 -2.66 10.58 15.51
C VAL A 12 -3.29 10.16 14.19
N ILE A 13 -4.53 10.59 13.92
CA ILE A 13 -5.26 10.18 12.70
C ILE A 13 -4.59 10.66 11.41
N PRO A 14 -4.22 11.95 11.24
CA PRO A 14 -3.47 12.41 10.07
C PRO A 14 -2.15 11.66 9.87
N VAL A 15 -1.40 11.39 10.94
CA VAL A 15 -0.14 10.62 10.83
C VAL A 15 -0.41 9.19 10.34
N LEU A 16 -1.40 8.51 10.92
CA LEU A 16 -1.77 7.16 10.50
C LEU A 16 -2.28 7.14 9.05
N ALA A 17 -3.07 8.14 8.64
CA ALA A 17 -3.55 8.29 7.27
C ALA A 17 -2.38 8.44 6.29
N ALA A 18 -1.45 9.36 6.56
CA ALA A 18 -0.26 9.56 5.74
C ALA A 18 0.61 8.30 5.64
N MET A 19 0.83 7.60 6.76
CA MET A 19 1.57 6.33 6.78
C MET A 19 0.85 5.25 5.97
N SER A 20 -0.47 5.16 6.09
CA SER A 20 -1.28 4.17 5.39
C SER A 20 -1.31 4.39 3.88
N ILE A 21 -1.39 5.65 3.42
CA ILE A 21 -1.23 6.03 2.01
C ILE A 21 0.15 5.58 1.51
N GLY A 22 1.22 5.96 2.23
CA GLY A 22 2.59 5.62 1.85
C GLY A 22 2.83 4.12 1.77
N TYR A 23 2.32 3.37 2.76
CA TYR A 23 2.36 1.90 2.75
C TYR A 23 1.63 1.31 1.54
N THR A 24 0.43 1.81 1.25
CA THR A 24 -0.38 1.34 0.11
C THR A 24 0.34 1.59 -1.21
N LEU A 25 0.90 2.79 -1.40
CA LEU A 25 1.68 3.12 -2.60
C LEU A 25 2.93 2.23 -2.73
N GLY A 26 3.69 2.07 -1.64
CA GLY A 26 4.89 1.25 -1.61
C GLY A 26 4.62 -0.22 -1.92
N GLU A 27 3.58 -0.80 -1.32
CA GLU A 27 3.14 -2.17 -1.64
C GLU A 27 2.69 -2.31 -3.09
N GLY A 28 2.01 -1.29 -3.64
CA GLY A 28 1.60 -1.27 -5.05
C GLY A 28 2.79 -1.31 -5.99
N LEU A 29 3.72 -0.35 -5.83
CA LEU A 29 4.93 -0.26 -6.65
C LEU A 29 5.85 -1.48 -6.47
N GLY A 30 5.95 -2.04 -5.27
CA GLY A 30 6.71 -3.26 -5.00
C GLY A 30 6.28 -4.46 -5.84
N ARG A 31 5.02 -4.49 -6.33
CA ARG A 31 4.53 -5.56 -7.22
C ARG A 31 5.19 -5.54 -8.59
N LEU A 32 5.77 -4.43 -9.03
CA LEU A 32 6.57 -4.39 -10.26
C LEU A 32 7.78 -5.34 -10.15
N GLY A 33 8.44 -5.37 -8.99
CA GLY A 33 9.49 -6.35 -8.72
C GLY A 33 8.96 -7.79 -8.74
N CYS A 34 7.77 -8.02 -8.19
CA CYS A 34 7.13 -9.35 -8.25
C CYS A 34 6.83 -9.79 -9.69
N ILE A 35 6.48 -8.87 -10.59
CA ILE A 35 6.30 -9.15 -12.01
C ILE A 35 7.63 -9.51 -12.67
N SER A 36 8.71 -8.77 -12.37
CA SER A 36 10.04 -9.07 -12.92
C SER A 36 10.51 -10.48 -12.56
N PHE A 37 10.46 -10.84 -11.28
CA PHE A 37 10.96 -12.13 -10.76
C PHE A 37 9.93 -13.27 -10.81
N GLY A 38 8.67 -12.99 -11.18
CA GLY A 38 7.60 -13.99 -11.24
C GLY A 38 7.22 -14.57 -9.88
N CYS A 39 7.26 -13.76 -8.80
CA CYS A 39 6.82 -14.17 -7.46
C CYS A 39 5.40 -13.67 -7.15
N CYS A 40 4.74 -14.22 -6.12
CA CYS A 40 3.33 -13.95 -5.80
C CYS A 40 2.38 -14.21 -6.99
N TYR A 41 2.65 -15.24 -7.79
CA TYR A 41 1.93 -15.56 -9.01
C TYR A 41 0.51 -16.08 -8.72
N GLY A 42 -0.40 -15.81 -9.66
CA GLY A 42 -1.77 -16.30 -9.62
C GLY A 42 -1.90 -17.75 -10.04
N LYS A 43 -3.09 -18.31 -9.79
CA LYS A 43 -3.47 -19.63 -10.29
C LYS A 43 -3.50 -19.67 -11.82
N PRO A 44 -3.23 -20.85 -12.41
CA PRO A 44 -3.47 -21.08 -13.83
C PRO A 44 -4.92 -20.74 -14.17
N VAL A 45 -5.12 -19.97 -15.24
CA VAL A 45 -6.45 -19.54 -15.68
C VAL A 45 -7.33 -20.76 -15.92
N GLN A 46 -6.79 -21.81 -16.55
CA GLN A 46 -7.51 -23.06 -16.83
C GLN A 46 -8.04 -23.78 -15.57
N SER A 47 -7.37 -23.61 -14.43
CA SER A 47 -7.79 -24.21 -13.15
C SER A 47 -8.81 -23.35 -12.38
N CYS A 48 -9.22 -22.20 -12.92
CA CYS A 48 -10.15 -21.27 -12.27
C CYS A 48 -11.60 -21.48 -12.73
N HIS A 49 -12.56 -20.87 -12.04
CA HIS A 49 -13.98 -20.90 -12.40
C HIS A 49 -14.21 -20.32 -13.82
N PRO A 50 -15.18 -20.83 -14.62
CA PRO A 50 -15.39 -20.40 -16.01
C PRO A 50 -15.56 -18.89 -16.23
N LEU A 51 -16.11 -18.17 -15.25
CA LEU A 51 -16.21 -16.71 -15.30
C LEU A 51 -14.83 -16.02 -15.28
N LEU A 52 -13.94 -16.48 -14.40
CA LEU A 52 -12.57 -15.95 -14.32
C LEU A 52 -11.75 -16.35 -15.56
N GLN A 53 -11.99 -17.54 -16.11
CA GLN A 53 -11.41 -17.96 -17.37
C GLN A 53 -11.74 -17.00 -18.51
N ARG A 54 -13.02 -16.65 -18.68
CA ARG A 54 -13.45 -15.69 -19.71
C ARG A 54 -12.87 -14.30 -19.48
N LEU A 55 -12.86 -13.83 -18.23
CA LEU A 55 -12.34 -12.50 -17.89
C LEU A 55 -10.83 -12.38 -18.16
N PHE A 56 -10.06 -13.41 -17.85
CA PHE A 56 -8.59 -13.41 -17.98
C PHE A 56 -8.05 -14.12 -19.23
N ALA A 57 -8.93 -14.57 -20.14
CA ALA A 57 -8.53 -15.19 -21.40
C ALA A 57 -7.58 -14.31 -22.24
N ARG A 58 -7.77 -12.99 -22.20
CA ARG A 58 -6.94 -12.00 -22.94
C ARG A 58 -6.08 -11.11 -22.04
N ARG A 59 -6.22 -11.24 -20.72
CA ARG A 59 -5.53 -10.41 -19.71
C ARG A 59 -4.86 -11.32 -18.70
N ASN A 60 -3.82 -12.02 -19.12
CA ASN A 60 -3.08 -12.97 -18.28
C ASN A 60 -1.59 -12.67 -18.32
N PHE A 61 -0.85 -13.27 -17.39
CA PHE A 61 0.61 -13.30 -17.44
C PHE A 61 1.09 -14.67 -17.85
N ILE A 62 2.07 -14.68 -18.75
CA ILE A 62 2.85 -15.84 -19.13
C ILE A 62 4.30 -15.52 -18.77
N PHE A 63 4.87 -16.32 -17.89
CA PHE A 63 6.25 -16.15 -17.45
C PHE A 63 7.15 -17.15 -18.17
N HIS A 64 8.30 -16.65 -18.64
CA HIS A 64 9.39 -17.44 -19.22
C HIS A 64 10.68 -17.23 -18.44
N GLY A 65 11.50 -18.29 -18.36
CA GLY A 65 12.80 -18.28 -17.70
C GLY A 65 12.84 -19.19 -16.48
N SER A 66 13.84 -20.06 -16.43
CA SER A 66 14.02 -21.07 -15.38
C SER A 66 14.31 -20.49 -14.00
N THR A 67 14.83 -19.26 -13.93
CA THR A 67 15.20 -18.57 -12.67
C THR A 67 14.01 -17.87 -12.00
N LYS A 68 12.84 -17.82 -12.63
CA LYS A 68 11.65 -17.21 -12.03
C LYS A 68 10.98 -18.15 -11.04
N LYS A 69 10.47 -17.61 -9.92
CA LYS A 69 9.83 -18.40 -8.84
C LYS A 69 8.72 -19.31 -9.36
N VAL A 70 7.86 -18.77 -10.21
CA VAL A 70 6.79 -19.49 -10.90
C VAL A 70 7.28 -20.71 -11.73
N ALA A 71 8.50 -20.67 -12.26
CA ALA A 71 9.05 -21.74 -13.09
C ALA A 71 9.65 -22.88 -12.24
N TYR A 72 10.49 -22.57 -11.25
CA TYR A 72 11.16 -23.61 -10.46
C TYR A 72 10.29 -24.20 -9.33
N GLU A 73 9.44 -23.38 -8.69
CA GLU A 73 8.58 -23.83 -7.58
C GLU A 73 7.20 -24.26 -8.08
N GLY A 74 6.57 -23.40 -8.88
CA GLY A 74 5.24 -23.66 -9.41
C GLY A 74 5.22 -24.66 -10.56
N ARG A 75 6.34 -24.81 -11.30
CA ARG A 75 6.40 -25.54 -12.59
C ARG A 75 5.36 -25.03 -13.61
N LEU A 76 5.05 -23.73 -13.54
CA LEU A 76 4.03 -23.05 -14.36
C LEU A 76 4.67 -22.15 -15.43
N SER A 77 5.85 -22.50 -15.92
CA SER A 77 6.51 -21.74 -17.00
C SER A 77 5.74 -21.92 -18.31
N GLY A 78 5.42 -20.83 -19.00
CA GLY A 78 4.63 -20.86 -20.24
C GLY A 78 3.11 -21.01 -20.05
N GLU A 79 2.64 -21.16 -18.80
CA GLU A 79 1.21 -21.23 -18.49
C GLU A 79 0.58 -19.84 -18.37
N GLN A 80 -0.70 -19.73 -18.70
CA GLN A 80 -1.48 -18.51 -18.52
C GLN A 80 -1.93 -18.38 -17.06
N LEU A 81 -1.45 -17.36 -16.37
CA LEU A 81 -1.74 -17.11 -14.96
C LEU A 81 -2.57 -15.85 -14.77
N ILE A 82 -3.41 -15.83 -13.72
CA ILE A 82 -4.12 -14.61 -13.33
C ILE A 82 -3.09 -13.53 -12.94
N PRO A 83 -3.17 -12.31 -13.49
CA PRO A 83 -2.17 -11.27 -13.30
C PRO A 83 -2.34 -10.51 -11.98
N ILE A 84 -2.36 -11.23 -10.86
CA ILE A 84 -2.64 -10.67 -9.52
C ILE A 84 -1.67 -9.56 -9.17
N GLN A 85 -0.40 -9.67 -9.58
CA GLN A 85 0.60 -8.63 -9.28
C GLN A 85 0.24 -7.31 -9.97
N ALA A 86 -0.17 -7.35 -11.23
CA ALA A 86 -0.59 -6.15 -11.97
C ALA A 86 -1.87 -5.55 -11.40
N ILE A 87 -2.87 -6.39 -11.09
CA ILE A 87 -4.11 -5.90 -10.49
C ILE A 87 -3.82 -5.24 -9.13
N THR A 88 -2.97 -5.85 -8.31
CA THR A 88 -2.55 -5.28 -7.02
C THR A 88 -1.82 -3.95 -7.21
N CYS A 89 -0.87 -3.89 -8.16
CA CYS A 89 -0.13 -2.67 -8.48
C CYS A 89 -1.09 -1.53 -8.82
N VAL A 90 -1.99 -1.75 -9.78
CA VAL A 90 -2.95 -0.73 -10.23
C VAL A 90 -3.89 -0.35 -9.10
N LEU A 91 -4.51 -1.32 -8.44
CA LEU A 91 -5.48 -1.07 -7.38
C LEU A 91 -4.87 -0.27 -6.22
N TYR A 92 -3.65 -0.61 -5.79
CA TYR A 92 -3.01 0.06 -4.67
C TYR A 92 -2.48 1.43 -5.06
N THR A 93 -1.88 1.59 -6.24
CA THR A 93 -1.44 2.90 -6.71
C THR A 93 -2.64 3.85 -6.89
N CYS A 94 -3.73 3.41 -7.51
CA CYS A 94 -4.95 4.20 -7.61
C CYS A 94 -5.54 4.50 -6.23
N GLY A 95 -5.62 3.51 -5.34
CA GLY A 95 -6.12 3.70 -3.97
C GLY A 95 -5.29 4.70 -3.16
N ALA A 96 -3.96 4.67 -3.31
CA ALA A 96 -3.08 5.64 -2.69
C ALA A 96 -3.27 7.05 -3.26
N LEU A 97 -3.46 7.19 -4.58
CA LEU A 97 -3.74 8.50 -5.20
C LEU A 97 -5.06 9.09 -4.71
N VAL A 98 -6.14 8.29 -4.66
CA VAL A 98 -7.42 8.73 -4.09
C VAL A 98 -7.29 9.04 -2.60
N GLY A 99 -6.54 8.22 -1.86
CA GLY A 99 -6.25 8.46 -0.45
C GLY A 99 -5.47 9.76 -0.21
N SER A 100 -4.50 10.07 -1.07
CA SER A 100 -3.77 11.34 -1.07
C SER A 100 -4.67 12.52 -1.39
N PHE A 101 -5.58 12.37 -2.36
CA PHE A 101 -6.55 13.42 -2.68
C PHE A 101 -7.45 13.73 -1.47
N LEU A 102 -8.06 12.70 -0.86
CA LEU A 102 -8.88 12.87 0.35
C LEU A 102 -8.09 13.46 1.51
N PHE A 103 -6.81 13.09 1.64
CA PHE A 103 -5.93 13.65 2.67
C PHE A 103 -5.71 15.15 2.46
N LEU A 104 -5.56 15.61 1.21
CA LEU A 104 -5.39 17.02 0.86
C LEU A 104 -6.69 17.83 0.99
N GLU A 105 -7.86 17.19 1.01
CA GLU A 105 -9.14 17.83 1.34
C GLU A 105 -9.39 17.88 2.86
N GLY A 106 -8.45 17.42 3.69
CA GLY A 106 -8.61 17.33 5.15
C GLY A 106 -9.45 16.14 5.63
N CYS A 107 -9.92 15.27 4.73
CA CYS A 107 -10.66 14.05 5.05
C CYS A 107 -9.74 12.91 5.53
N PHE A 108 -9.07 13.10 6.67
CA PHE A 108 -8.05 12.17 7.17
C PHE A 108 -8.59 10.78 7.54
N THR A 109 -9.75 10.71 8.20
CA THR A 109 -10.37 9.44 8.59
C THR A 109 -10.77 8.63 7.37
N GLU A 110 -11.35 9.29 6.35
CA GLU A 110 -11.78 8.64 5.11
C GLU A 110 -10.59 8.13 4.32
N SER A 111 -9.53 8.93 4.21
CA SER A 111 -8.27 8.51 3.61
C SER A 111 -7.70 7.26 4.28
N LEU A 112 -7.64 7.23 5.62
CA LEU A 112 -7.16 6.08 6.38
C LEU A 112 -8.03 4.83 6.17
N LEU A 113 -9.35 4.96 6.28
CA LEU A 113 -10.27 3.85 6.10
C LEU A 113 -10.26 3.32 4.66
N LEU A 114 -10.14 4.19 3.67
CA LEU A 114 -10.04 3.82 2.27
C LEU A 114 -8.79 2.98 2.00
N THR A 115 -7.61 3.47 2.39
CA THR A 115 -6.34 2.78 2.09
C THR A 115 -6.22 1.46 2.84
N ILE A 116 -6.69 1.40 4.08
CA ILE A 116 -6.75 0.14 4.85
C ILE A 116 -7.81 -0.80 4.26
N GLY A 117 -9.00 -0.27 3.94
CA GLY A 117 -10.07 -0.99 3.25
C GLY A 117 -9.57 -1.70 2.00
N ILE A 118 -8.99 -0.93 1.07
CA ILE A 118 -8.44 -1.44 -0.19
C ILE A 118 -7.38 -2.51 0.08
N THR A 119 -6.39 -2.23 0.92
CA THR A 119 -5.27 -3.16 1.14
C THR A 119 -5.73 -4.47 1.80
N GLN A 120 -6.61 -4.41 2.79
CA GLN A 120 -7.02 -5.61 3.53
C GLN A 120 -8.08 -6.43 2.77
N ILE A 121 -9.08 -5.79 2.16
CA ILE A 121 -10.08 -6.50 1.35
C ILE A 121 -9.39 -7.17 0.16
N TRP A 122 -8.53 -6.44 -0.55
CA TRP A 122 -7.79 -7.02 -1.65
C TRP A 122 -6.83 -8.13 -1.21
N ARG A 123 -6.20 -8.02 -0.03
CA ARG A 123 -5.36 -9.09 0.52
C ARG A 123 -6.15 -10.39 0.74
N ILE A 124 -7.40 -10.29 1.19
CA ILE A 124 -8.28 -11.46 1.35
C ILE A 124 -8.61 -12.09 -0.01
N LEU A 125 -9.02 -11.27 -0.99
CA LEU A 125 -9.42 -11.71 -2.32
C LEU A 125 -8.25 -12.28 -3.14
N SER A 126 -7.12 -11.55 -3.17
CA SER A 126 -5.94 -11.94 -3.93
C SER A 126 -5.31 -13.23 -3.42
N GLU A 127 -5.40 -13.50 -2.13
CA GLU A 127 -4.89 -14.76 -1.55
C GLU A 127 -5.68 -15.98 -2.06
N MET A 128 -6.99 -15.85 -2.29
CA MET A 128 -7.80 -16.93 -2.89
C MET A 128 -7.39 -17.25 -4.32
N LEU A 129 -6.85 -16.26 -5.04
CA LEU A 129 -6.46 -16.37 -6.44
C LEU A 129 -4.97 -16.73 -6.61
N ARG A 130 -4.14 -16.62 -5.56
CA ARG A 130 -2.71 -16.98 -5.60
C ARG A 130 -2.51 -18.49 -5.59
N ALA A 131 -1.45 -18.93 -6.26
CA ALA A 131 -0.98 -20.32 -6.29
C ALA A 131 0.36 -20.54 -5.57
N ASP A 132 0.93 -19.48 -4.98
CA ASP A 132 2.18 -19.55 -4.22
C ASP A 132 1.99 -20.38 -2.93
N PHE A 133 2.83 -21.39 -2.70
CA PHE A 133 2.71 -22.26 -1.53
C PHE A 133 3.11 -21.49 -0.25
N ARG A 134 2.18 -21.38 0.70
CA ARG A 134 2.36 -20.60 1.95
C ARG A 134 1.90 -21.31 3.22
N GLY A 135 1.70 -22.63 3.15
CA GLY A 135 1.28 -23.48 4.27
C GLY A 135 0.01 -24.27 3.98
N PHE A 136 -0.38 -25.13 4.92
CA PHE A 136 -1.43 -26.15 4.74
C PHE A 136 -2.85 -25.69 5.12
N GLY A 137 -3.05 -24.42 5.49
CA GLY A 137 -4.34 -23.92 5.98
C GLY A 137 -5.34 -23.52 4.89
N LYS A 138 -6.63 -23.87 5.06
CA LYS A 138 -7.73 -23.40 4.18
C LYS A 138 -7.99 -21.89 4.28
N ILE A 139 -7.70 -21.31 5.45
CA ILE A 139 -7.71 -19.86 5.71
C ILE A 139 -6.28 -19.47 6.02
N SER A 140 -5.73 -18.55 5.22
CA SER A 140 -4.36 -18.06 5.39
C SER A 140 -4.26 -17.18 6.63
N ALA A 141 -3.12 -17.21 7.34
CA ALA A 141 -2.84 -16.31 8.44
C ALA A 141 -3.03 -14.83 8.03
N TYR A 142 -2.72 -14.51 6.77
CA TYR A 142 -2.92 -13.19 6.21
C TYR A 142 -4.38 -12.76 6.14
N GLN A 143 -5.31 -13.68 5.86
CA GLN A 143 -6.74 -13.35 5.83
C GLN A 143 -7.24 -12.98 7.23
N LYS A 144 -6.81 -13.73 8.26
CA LYS A 144 -7.14 -13.42 9.66
C LYS A 144 -6.57 -12.08 10.09
N MET A 145 -5.29 -11.84 9.77
CA MET A 145 -4.64 -10.56 10.06
C MET A 145 -5.33 -9.40 9.35
N SER A 146 -5.75 -9.57 8.09
CA SER A 146 -6.46 -8.53 7.35
C SER A 146 -7.81 -8.16 7.96
N VAL A 147 -8.60 -9.16 8.39
CA VAL A 147 -9.86 -8.90 9.10
C VAL A 147 -9.59 -8.19 10.44
N ALA A 148 -8.60 -8.66 11.21
CA ALA A 148 -8.24 -8.03 12.48
C ALA A 148 -7.78 -6.58 12.29
N SER A 149 -6.97 -6.29 11.27
CA SER A 149 -6.52 -4.93 10.95
C SER A 149 -7.68 -4.01 10.57
N LEU A 150 -8.66 -4.49 9.78
CA LEU A 150 -9.85 -3.71 9.45
C LEU A 150 -10.65 -3.35 10.70
N LEU A 151 -10.95 -4.34 11.54
CA LEU A 151 -11.72 -4.13 12.76
C LEU A 151 -11.00 -3.20 13.73
N TYR A 152 -9.69 -3.39 13.89
CA TYR A 152 -8.87 -2.57 14.78
C TYR A 152 -8.84 -1.11 14.33
N MET A 153 -8.61 -0.84 13.04
CA MET A 153 -8.48 0.54 12.56
C MET A 153 -9.84 1.25 12.46
N SER A 154 -10.92 0.52 12.19
CA SER A 154 -12.29 1.04 12.35
C SER A 154 -12.56 1.42 13.81
N LEU A 155 -12.16 0.59 14.78
CA LEU A 155 -12.31 0.92 16.19
C LEU A 155 -11.49 2.16 16.59
N VAL A 156 -10.24 2.26 16.13
CA VAL A 156 -9.37 3.42 16.40
C VAL A 156 -9.97 4.72 15.86
N THR A 157 -10.50 4.70 14.63
CA THR A 157 -11.11 5.88 14.01
C THR A 157 -12.42 6.30 14.67
N MET A 158 -13.15 5.37 15.30
CA MET A 158 -14.33 5.69 16.11
C MET A 158 -13.97 6.29 17.48
N LEU A 159 -12.88 5.81 18.10
CA LEU A 159 -12.46 6.25 19.43
C LEU A 159 -11.65 7.55 19.41
N VAL A 160 -10.92 7.82 18.32
CA VAL A 160 -10.03 8.97 18.18
C VAL A 160 -10.48 9.80 16.98
N PRO A 161 -11.27 10.87 17.18
CA PRO A 161 -11.70 11.72 16.09
C PRO A 161 -10.53 12.50 15.50
N ALA A 162 -10.58 12.73 14.19
CA ALA A 162 -9.60 13.57 13.51
C ALA A 162 -9.74 15.04 13.97
N PRO A 163 -8.63 15.74 14.21
CA PRO A 163 -8.68 17.18 14.50
C PRO A 163 -9.10 17.98 13.27
N ASN A 164 -10.03 18.93 13.46
CA ASN A 164 -10.55 19.79 12.38
C ASN A 164 -9.74 21.08 12.15
N TYR A 165 -8.65 21.30 12.89
CA TYR A 165 -7.84 22.52 12.81
C TYR A 165 -6.64 22.42 11.84
N ILE A 166 -6.49 21.28 11.16
CA ILE A 166 -5.37 21.02 10.26
C ILE A 166 -5.86 21.19 8.83
N ASP A 167 -5.40 22.24 8.19
CA ASP A 167 -5.62 22.50 6.77
C ASP A 167 -4.35 22.13 5.97
N PRO A 168 -4.37 21.04 5.19
CA PRO A 168 -3.22 20.54 4.47
C PRO A 168 -2.89 21.39 3.23
N ASP A 169 -2.05 22.41 3.39
CA ASP A 169 -1.52 23.22 2.27
C ASP A 169 -0.17 22.68 1.75
N VAL A 170 -0.18 22.22 0.49
CA VAL A 170 1.01 21.71 -0.22
C VAL A 170 2.07 22.79 -0.40
N MET A 171 1.69 24.03 -0.72
CA MET A 171 2.63 25.12 -0.96
C MET A 171 3.37 25.50 0.32
N ASN A 172 2.64 25.57 1.44
CA ASN A 172 3.23 25.77 2.76
C ASN A 172 4.21 24.65 3.10
N GLY A 173 3.82 23.39 2.85
CA GLY A 173 4.70 22.22 3.04
C GLY A 173 6.00 22.29 2.22
N ILE A 174 5.92 22.66 0.94
CA ILE A 174 7.09 22.84 0.07
C ILE A 174 7.98 23.98 0.58
N GLY A 175 7.39 25.08 1.03
CA GLY A 175 8.12 26.22 1.64
C GLY A 175 8.98 25.78 2.82
N VAL A 176 8.39 25.01 3.75
CA VAL A 176 9.10 24.48 4.93
C VAL A 176 10.25 23.53 4.54
N LEU A 177 10.03 22.64 3.56
CA LEU A 177 11.08 21.74 3.08
C LEU A 177 12.23 22.48 2.40
N ARG A 178 11.92 23.58 1.72
CA ARG A 178 12.91 24.42 1.04
C ARG A 178 13.75 25.21 2.04
N GLU A 179 13.14 25.83 3.05
CA GLU A 179 13.86 26.56 4.10
C GLU A 179 14.78 25.66 4.93
N LYS A 180 14.31 24.47 5.29
CA LYS A 180 15.14 23.48 6.03
C LYS A 180 16.32 22.97 5.21
N ASN A 181 16.18 22.84 3.89
CA ASN A 181 17.31 22.51 3.01
C ASN A 181 18.33 23.66 2.94
N ILE A 182 17.90 24.92 2.88
CA ILE A 182 18.80 26.10 2.88
C ILE A 182 19.61 26.19 4.19
N THR A 183 19.00 25.84 5.32
CA THR A 183 19.71 25.81 6.62
C THR A 183 20.64 24.60 6.77
N ALA A 184 20.36 23.48 6.11
CA ALA A 184 21.21 22.28 6.12
C ALA A 184 22.38 22.34 5.13
N SER A 185 22.31 23.16 4.07
CA SER A 185 23.32 23.24 3.00
C SER A 185 24.39 24.34 3.18
N GLY A 186 24.60 24.87 4.38
CA GLY A 186 25.80 25.65 4.70
C GLY A 186 25.79 27.12 4.26
N VAL A 187 24.86 27.92 4.79
CA VAL A 187 25.02 29.38 4.85
C VAL A 187 25.17 29.79 6.32
N PRO A 188 26.29 30.41 6.73
CA PRO A 188 26.43 30.89 8.11
C PRO A 188 25.37 31.97 8.35
N ARG A 189 24.69 31.88 9.50
CA ARG A 189 23.87 32.99 10.02
C ARG A 189 24.73 34.26 9.95
N PRO A 190 24.26 35.38 9.37
CA PRO A 190 24.97 36.64 9.58
C PRO A 190 25.01 36.88 11.08
N ALA A 191 26.23 37.02 11.61
CA ALA A 191 26.45 37.39 12.99
C ALA A 191 25.65 38.68 13.25
N GLY A 192 24.72 38.61 14.21
CA GLY A 192 24.11 39.80 14.77
C GLY A 192 25.22 40.71 15.26
N ASN A 193 25.33 41.88 14.64
CA ASN A 193 26.30 42.88 14.99
C ASN A 193 25.59 43.90 15.90
N ARG A 194 26.00 43.89 17.18
CA ARG A 194 25.76 44.87 18.26
C ARG A 194 24.33 45.23 18.63
#